data_AF-A0A3M1CNX6-F1
#
_entry.id   AF-A0A3M1CNX6-F1
#
_cell.length_a   1.000
_cell.length_b   1.000
_cell.length_c   1.000
_cell.angle_alpha   90.00
_cell.angle_beta   90.00
_cell.angle_gamma   90.00
#
_symmetry.space_group_name_H-M   'P 1'
#
loop_
_entity.id
_entity.type
_entity.pdbx_description
1 polymer ?
#
loop_
_entity_poly.entity_id
_entity_poly.type
_entity_poly.pdbx_seq_one_letter_code
_entity_poly.pdbx_strand_id
1 'polypeptide(L)'
;APTRVKRSRPRVLKGTTIKWPSPLGDLYVTINEDEDGQPFEVFCTVGKAGGAANADSEAIGRLISLALRHGLPLEEVRDQLRGISCDRTVGYGPNKVLSAPDGIAQALDTYLAMREGETHESATLEPDVLATCPDCGSSHLAFEEGCMKCHTCGYSACG
;
A
#
# COMPACT_ATOMS: atom_id res chain seq x y z
N ALA A 1 13.15 18.94 -22.35
CA ALA A 1 11.99 18.85 -21.42
C ALA A 1 12.14 19.95 -20.37
N PRO A 2 11.06 20.60 -19.92
CA PRO A 2 11.16 21.57 -18.83
C PRO A 2 11.71 20.86 -17.59
N THR A 3 12.76 21.44 -16.98
CA THR A 3 13.40 20.87 -15.80
C THR A 3 12.46 21.03 -14.61
N ARG A 4 12.00 19.91 -14.02
CA ARG A 4 11.21 19.92 -12.78
C ARG A 4 12.07 20.52 -11.66
N VAL A 5 11.76 21.75 -11.26
CA VAL A 5 12.46 22.44 -10.16
C VAL A 5 12.11 21.76 -8.84
N LYS A 6 13.14 21.40 -8.06
CA LYS A 6 12.95 20.80 -6.74
C LYS A 6 12.31 21.81 -5.79
N ARG A 7 11.18 21.45 -5.18
CA ARG A 7 10.53 22.25 -4.13
C ARG A 7 11.42 22.33 -2.87
N SER A 8 11.50 23.51 -2.25
CA SER A 8 12.21 23.71 -0.98
C SER A 8 11.43 23.04 0.15
N ARG A 9 12.12 22.30 1.03
CA ARG A 9 11.48 21.61 2.16
C ARG A 9 11.25 22.59 3.32
N PRO A 10 9.99 22.81 3.77
CA PRO A 10 9.69 23.57 4.98
C PRO A 10 10.28 22.94 6.24
N ARG A 11 10.36 23.73 7.32
CA ARG A 11 10.84 23.25 8.62
C ARG A 11 9.87 22.25 9.27
N VAL A 12 8.57 22.45 9.08
CA VAL A 12 7.50 21.63 9.65
C VAL A 12 6.53 21.24 8.53
N LEU A 13 6.07 19.99 8.56
CA LEU A 13 5.06 19.46 7.65
C LEU A 13 3.99 18.75 8.48
N LYS A 14 2.76 18.71 7.97
CA LYS A 14 1.68 17.89 8.53
C LYS A 14 1.69 16.54 7.81
N GLY A 15 1.43 15.46 8.53
CA GLY A 15 1.45 14.12 7.96
C GLY A 15 0.39 13.18 8.49
N THR A 16 0.10 12.18 7.65
CA THR A 16 -0.80 11.06 7.94
C THR A 16 0.03 9.79 7.91
N THR A 17 -0.08 8.94 8.93
CA THR A 17 0.61 7.65 8.98
C THR A 17 -0.39 6.51 8.88
N ILE A 18 -0.20 5.66 7.89
CA ILE A 18 -1.02 4.48 7.63
C ILE A 18 -0.22 3.24 8.03
N LYS A 19 -0.82 2.42 8.89
CA LYS A 19 -0.30 1.09 9.22
C LYS A 19 -0.86 0.10 8.19
N TRP A 20 0.01 -0.70 7.59
CA TRP A 20 -0.38 -1.70 6.59
C TRP A 20 0.31 -3.04 6.84
N PRO A 21 -0.37 -4.20 6.68
CA PRO A 21 0.30 -5.49 6.78
C PRO A 21 1.29 -5.69 5.62
N SER A 22 2.36 -6.46 5.87
CA SER A 22 3.27 -6.89 4.80
C SER A 22 3.97 -8.21 5.12
N PRO A 23 4.55 -8.88 4.12
CA PRO A 23 5.35 -10.09 4.33
C PRO A 23 6.57 -9.91 5.25
N LEU A 24 7.01 -8.67 5.47
CA LEU A 24 8.16 -8.33 6.31
C LEU A 24 7.76 -7.87 7.73
N GLY A 25 6.46 -7.81 8.03
CA GLY A 25 5.92 -7.24 9.26
C GLY A 25 5.01 -6.03 8.99
N ASP A 26 4.58 -5.35 10.05
CA ASP A 26 3.74 -4.15 9.94
C ASP A 26 4.51 -3.01 9.26
N LEU A 27 4.05 -2.56 8.09
CA LEU A 27 4.52 -1.35 7.43
C LEU A 27 3.86 -0.13 8.05
N TYR A 28 4.64 0.94 8.20
CA TYR A 28 4.17 2.27 8.55
C TYR A 28 4.58 3.21 7.44
N VAL A 29 3.59 3.75 6.73
CA VAL A 29 3.77 4.68 5.62
C VAL A 29 3.28 6.04 6.06
N THR A 30 4.19 6.99 6.26
CA THR A 30 3.90 8.37 6.63
C THR A 30 3.96 9.25 5.39
N ILE A 31 2.85 9.86 5.01
CA ILE A 31 2.76 10.82 3.91
C ILE A 31 2.64 12.22 4.52
N ASN A 32 3.59 13.08 4.19
CA ASN A 32 3.61 14.49 4.62
C ASN A 32 3.20 15.39 3.46
N GLU A 33 2.44 16.42 3.77
CA GLU A 33 1.91 17.41 2.82
C GLU A 33 2.59 18.77 3.02
N ASP A 34 2.72 19.52 1.92
CA ASP A 34 3.12 20.93 1.97
C ASP A 34 1.96 21.86 2.38
N GLU A 35 2.22 23.16 2.36
CA GLU A 35 1.25 24.20 2.77
C GLU A 35 0.01 24.25 1.88
N ASP A 36 0.12 23.77 0.63
CA ASP A 36 -0.99 23.67 -0.33
C ASP A 36 -1.75 22.34 -0.22
N GLY A 37 -1.40 21.50 0.76
CA GLY A 37 -2.00 20.18 0.95
C GLY A 37 -1.56 19.16 -0.10
N GLN A 38 -0.45 19.40 -0.80
CA GLN A 38 0.08 18.47 -1.80
C GLN A 38 1.08 17.49 -1.19
N PRO A 39 1.06 16.20 -1.57
CA PRO A 39 2.06 15.24 -1.13
C PRO A 39 3.48 15.75 -1.39
N PHE A 40 4.30 15.74 -0.35
CA PHE A 40 5.63 16.35 -0.35
C PHE A 40 6.74 15.33 -0.08
N GLU A 41 6.56 14.47 0.93
CA GLU A 41 7.50 13.40 1.25
C GLU A 41 6.80 12.19 1.87
N VAL A 42 7.42 11.03 1.71
CA VAL A 42 6.93 9.75 2.23
C VAL A 42 8.04 9.06 3.01
N PHE A 43 7.73 8.60 4.22
CA PHE A 43 8.60 7.73 5.01
C PHE A 43 7.97 6.36 5.14
N CYS A 44 8.78 5.32 4.96
CA CYS A 44 8.36 3.93 5.08
C CYS A 44 9.22 3.24 6.13
N THR A 45 8.58 2.63 7.13
CA THR A 45 9.26 1.85 8.18
C THR A 45 8.60 0.48 8.29
N VAL A 46 9.39 -0.57 8.48
CA VAL A 46 8.86 -1.91 8.77
C VAL A 46 9.07 -2.21 10.25
N GLY A 47 7.98 -2.40 10.97
CA GLY A 47 7.95 -2.73 12.39
C GLY A 47 8.55 -4.10 12.66
N LYS A 48 9.48 -4.17 13.62
CA LYS A 48 10.17 -5.41 14.05
C LYS A 48 10.93 -6.14 12.93
N ALA A 49 11.19 -5.47 11.81
CA ALA A 49 12.06 -6.00 10.77
C ALA A 49 13.54 -5.78 11.09
N GLY A 50 14.39 -6.71 10.61
CA GLY A 50 15.85 -6.56 10.68
C GLY A 50 16.37 -5.43 9.78
N GLY A 51 17.70 -5.22 9.81
CA GLY A 51 18.33 -4.07 9.16
C GLY A 51 18.08 -3.95 7.66
N ALA A 52 18.16 -5.05 6.89
CA ALA A 52 18.04 -5.00 5.43
C ALA A 52 16.65 -4.52 4.97
N ALA A 53 15.58 -5.10 5.52
CA ALA A 53 14.21 -4.72 5.19
C ALA A 53 13.89 -3.25 5.52
N ASN A 54 14.44 -2.73 6.62
CA ASN A 54 14.32 -1.31 6.96
C ASN A 54 15.17 -0.42 6.05
N ALA A 55 16.38 -0.84 5.68
CA ALA A 55 17.22 -0.09 4.74
C ALA A 55 16.57 0.03 3.36
N ASP A 56 16.00 -1.07 2.85
CA ASP A 56 15.30 -1.06 1.56
C ASP A 56 14.03 -0.20 1.61
N SER A 57 13.25 -0.29 2.70
CA SER A 57 12.05 0.54 2.89
C SER A 57 12.40 2.03 3.01
N GLU A 58 13.47 2.36 3.72
CA GLU A 58 13.98 3.73 3.81
C GLU A 58 14.43 4.25 2.43
N ALA A 59 15.15 3.43 1.66
CA ALA A 59 15.58 3.79 0.32
C ALA A 59 14.37 4.08 -0.58
N ILE A 60 13.35 3.23 -0.56
CA ILE A 60 12.10 3.44 -1.30
C ILE A 60 11.43 4.75 -0.87
N GLY A 61 11.23 4.98 0.44
CA GLY A 61 10.63 6.22 0.95
C GLY A 61 11.41 7.48 0.53
N ARG A 62 12.75 7.43 0.55
CA ARG A 62 13.62 8.52 0.07
C ARG A 62 13.46 8.81 -1.42
N LEU A 63 13.32 7.76 -2.24
CA LEU A 63 13.12 7.90 -3.68
C LEU A 63 11.72 8.45 -4.00
N ILE A 64 10.68 7.97 -3.32
CA ILE A 64 9.32 8.55 -3.41
C ILE A 64 9.36 10.04 -3.03
N SER A 65 9.97 10.36 -1.89
CA SER A 65 10.13 11.74 -1.42
C SER A 65 10.93 12.63 -2.39
N LEU A 66 11.90 12.06 -3.10
CA LEU A 66 12.61 12.79 -4.15
C LEU A 66 11.69 13.07 -5.33
N ALA A 67 10.98 12.06 -5.83
CA ALA A 67 10.04 12.19 -6.94
C ALA A 67 8.96 13.25 -6.64
N LEU A 68 8.32 13.19 -5.48
CA LEU A 68 7.31 14.15 -5.05
C LEU A 68 7.87 15.57 -4.98
N ARG A 69 9.08 15.77 -4.44
CA ARG A 69 9.71 17.10 -4.42
C ARG A 69 10.03 17.67 -5.80
N HIS A 70 10.09 16.82 -6.83
CA HIS A 70 10.17 17.23 -8.24
C HIS A 70 8.79 17.28 -8.93
N GLY A 71 7.71 17.29 -8.14
CA GLY A 71 6.33 17.47 -8.60
C GLY A 71 5.78 16.28 -9.38
N LEU A 72 6.32 15.06 -9.20
CA LEU A 72 5.68 13.88 -9.75
C LEU A 72 4.35 13.65 -9.01
N PRO A 73 3.26 13.34 -9.71
CA PRO A 73 2.01 12.93 -9.08
C PRO A 73 2.22 11.69 -8.22
N LEU A 74 1.53 11.62 -7.08
CA LEU A 74 1.66 10.48 -6.16
C LEU A 74 1.15 9.19 -6.80
N GLU A 75 0.12 9.31 -7.63
CA GLU A 75 -0.53 8.25 -8.41
C GLU A 75 0.49 7.56 -9.34
N GLU A 76 1.29 8.35 -10.06
CA GLU A 76 2.33 7.81 -10.96
C GLU A 76 3.38 7.02 -10.17
N VAL A 77 3.74 7.47 -8.97
CA VAL A 77 4.71 6.77 -8.10
C VAL A 77 4.09 5.50 -7.51
N ARG A 78 2.83 5.57 -7.06
CA ARG A 78 2.05 4.42 -6.58
C ARG A 78 1.97 3.32 -7.64
N ASP A 79 1.70 3.69 -8.89
CA ASP A 79 1.60 2.77 -10.02
C ASP A 79 2.90 1.99 -10.27
N GLN A 80 4.08 2.57 -9.98
CA GLN A 80 5.36 1.86 -10.09
C GLN A 80 5.55 0.79 -9.01
N LEU A 81 4.91 0.94 -7.86
CA LEU A 81 5.08 0.06 -6.70
C LEU A 81 4.01 -1.04 -6.65
N ARG A 82 2.81 -0.74 -7.15
CA ARG A 82 1.65 -1.64 -7.17
C ARG A 82 1.98 -2.88 -8.00
N GLY A 83 1.71 -4.06 -7.45
CA GLY A 83 1.89 -5.33 -8.13
C GLY A 83 3.28 -5.95 -8.00
N ILE A 84 4.27 -5.23 -7.44
CA ILE A 84 5.59 -5.81 -7.17
C ILE A 84 5.41 -6.98 -6.19
N SER A 85 5.80 -8.19 -6.60
CA SER A 85 5.67 -9.40 -5.78
C SER A 85 7.01 -9.91 -5.26
N CYS A 86 7.01 -10.52 -4.08
CA CYS A 86 8.11 -11.33 -3.60
C CYS A 86 7.66 -12.78 -3.31
N ASP A 87 8.55 -13.58 -2.71
CA ASP A 87 8.35 -15.00 -2.37
C ASP A 87 7.30 -15.24 -1.27
N ARG A 88 6.85 -14.17 -0.61
CA ARG A 88 5.89 -14.22 0.49
C ARG A 88 4.81 -13.18 0.27
N THR A 89 3.56 -13.55 0.56
CA THR A 89 2.41 -12.65 0.47
C THR A 89 1.61 -12.67 1.76
N VAL A 90 0.82 -11.62 2.03
CA VAL A 90 -0.03 -11.51 3.22
C VAL A 90 -1.43 -11.10 2.82
N GLY A 91 -2.44 -11.66 3.47
CA GLY A 91 -3.84 -11.38 3.18
C GLY A 91 -4.38 -12.15 1.97
N TYR A 92 -5.64 -11.88 1.63
CA TYR A 92 -6.37 -12.60 0.60
C TYR A 92 -7.25 -11.64 -0.22
N GLY A 93 -7.62 -12.07 -1.43
CA GLY A 93 -8.53 -11.33 -2.30
C GLY A 93 -7.96 -9.96 -2.73
N PRO A 94 -8.79 -8.92 -2.84
CA PRO A 94 -8.36 -7.61 -3.33
C PRO A 94 -7.37 -6.90 -2.39
N ASN A 95 -7.33 -7.29 -1.11
CA ASN A 95 -6.40 -6.75 -0.10
C ASN A 95 -5.14 -7.61 0.06
N LYS A 96 -4.85 -8.53 -0.88
CA LYS A 96 -3.62 -9.33 -0.86
C LYS A 96 -2.42 -8.40 -1.09
N VAL A 97 -1.45 -8.46 -0.17
CA VAL A 97 -0.19 -7.73 -0.23
C VAL A 97 0.89 -8.65 -0.78
N LEU A 98 1.47 -8.26 -1.91
CA LEU A 98 2.41 -9.10 -2.67
C LEU A 98 3.86 -8.93 -2.23
N SER A 99 4.21 -7.80 -1.63
CA SER A 99 5.54 -7.45 -1.12
C SER A 99 5.49 -6.18 -0.27
N ALA A 100 6.62 -5.74 0.29
CA ALA A 100 6.68 -4.45 0.99
C ALA A 100 6.44 -3.23 0.06
N PRO A 101 7.06 -3.13 -1.14
CA PRO A 101 6.70 -2.10 -2.13
C PRO A 101 5.21 -2.08 -2.46
N ASP A 102 4.61 -3.24 -2.66
CA ASP A 102 3.17 -3.36 -2.95
C ASP A 102 2.29 -2.91 -1.77
N GLY A 103 2.70 -3.23 -0.54
CA GLY A 103 2.06 -2.71 0.67
C GLY A 103 2.17 -1.19 0.81
N ILE A 104 3.30 -0.59 0.39
CA ILE A 104 3.45 0.86 0.31
C ILE A 104 2.44 1.42 -0.71
N ALA A 105 2.31 0.82 -1.89
CA ALA A 105 1.34 1.25 -2.90
C ALA A 105 -0.10 1.24 -2.35
N GLN A 106 -0.50 0.17 -1.66
CA GLN A 106 -1.82 0.06 -1.04
C GLN A 106 -2.08 1.11 0.06
N ALA A 107 -1.05 1.44 0.85
CA ALA A 107 -1.15 2.52 1.81
C ALA A 107 -1.29 3.89 1.13
N LEU A 108 -0.62 4.11 -0.01
CA LEU A 108 -0.81 5.32 -0.80
C LEU A 108 -2.21 5.41 -1.39
N ASP A 109 -2.78 4.29 -1.87
CA ASP A 109 -4.18 4.22 -2.35
C ASP A 109 -5.15 4.66 -1.26
N THR A 110 -4.96 4.10 -0.06
CA THR A 110 -5.76 4.45 1.11
C THR A 110 -5.67 5.95 1.41
N TYR A 111 -4.47 6.53 1.34
CA TYR A 111 -4.28 7.98 1.54
C TYR A 111 -4.98 8.81 0.45
N LEU A 112 -4.90 8.41 -0.81
CA LEU A 112 -5.55 9.11 -1.92
C LEU A 112 -7.07 9.12 -1.76
N ALA A 113 -7.67 7.97 -1.45
CA ALA A 113 -9.10 7.87 -1.25
C ALA A 113 -9.59 8.68 -0.03
N MET A 114 -8.80 8.71 1.06
CA MET A 114 -9.08 9.59 2.20
C MET A 114 -9.14 11.08 1.81
N ARG A 115 -8.33 11.53 0.83
CA ARG A 115 -8.36 12.93 0.34
C ARG A 115 -9.60 13.22 -0.50
N GLU A 116 -10.08 12.24 -1.23
CA GLU A 116 -11.28 12.34 -2.08
C GLU A 116 -12.58 12.32 -1.25
N GLY A 117 -12.47 12.12 0.06
CA GLY A 117 -13.63 12.01 0.96
C GLY A 117 -14.32 10.65 0.85
N GLU A 118 -13.67 9.68 0.20
CA GLU A 118 -14.14 8.32 0.16
C GLU A 118 -13.87 7.68 1.52
N THR A 119 -14.95 7.36 2.25
CA THR A 119 -14.85 6.46 3.38
C THR A 119 -14.56 5.07 2.82
N HIS A 120 -13.28 4.71 2.70
CA HIS A 120 -12.93 3.31 2.78
C HIS A 120 -13.45 2.82 4.12
N GLU A 121 -14.48 1.97 4.11
CA GLU A 121 -14.66 0.98 5.17
C GLU A 121 -13.27 0.39 5.36
N SER A 122 -12.65 0.79 6.48
CA SER A 122 -11.31 0.34 6.81
C SER A 122 -11.32 -1.16 6.59
N ALA A 123 -10.31 -1.68 5.92
CA ALA A 123 -9.87 -3.02 6.22
C ALA A 123 -9.38 -3.01 7.67
N THR A 124 -10.30 -2.86 8.64
CA THR A 124 -10.28 -3.67 9.83
C THR A 124 -10.10 -5.07 9.30
N LEU A 125 -8.85 -5.54 9.33
CA LEU A 125 -8.50 -6.95 9.25
C LEU A 125 -9.05 -7.63 10.50
N GLU A 126 -10.35 -7.51 10.73
CA GLU A 126 -11.09 -8.46 11.52
C GLU A 126 -11.37 -9.63 10.57
N PRO A 127 -11.04 -10.87 10.97
CA PRO A 127 -11.02 -12.03 10.08
C PRO A 127 -12.41 -12.53 9.62
N ASP A 128 -13.43 -11.68 9.55
CA ASP A 128 -14.83 -12.09 9.32
C ASP A 128 -15.61 -11.29 8.28
N VAL A 129 -14.92 -10.63 7.33
CA VAL A 129 -15.60 -10.09 6.13
C VAL A 129 -15.80 -11.19 5.10
N LEU A 130 -17.06 -11.61 4.97
CA LEU A 130 -17.61 -12.58 4.02
C LEU A 130 -16.94 -12.47 2.64
N ALA A 131 -15.91 -13.28 2.40
CA ALA A 131 -15.14 -13.23 1.18
C ALA A 131 -16.04 -13.64 0.01
N THR A 132 -16.27 -12.71 -0.92
CA THR A 132 -17.08 -12.95 -2.10
C THR A 132 -16.16 -13.39 -3.24
N CYS A 133 -16.57 -14.40 -4.01
CA CYS A 133 -15.79 -14.93 -5.12
C CYS A 133 -15.51 -13.85 -6.18
N PRO A 134 -14.25 -13.58 -6.54
CA PRO A 134 -13.91 -12.53 -7.50
C PRO A 134 -14.39 -12.84 -8.92
N ASP A 135 -14.61 -14.12 -9.25
CA ASP A 135 -15.01 -14.54 -10.60
C ASP A 135 -16.53 -14.51 -10.84
N CYS A 136 -17.35 -14.74 -9.80
CA CYS A 136 -18.80 -14.87 -9.97
C CYS A 136 -19.65 -14.12 -8.94
N GLY A 137 -19.05 -13.43 -7.97
CA GLY A 137 -19.79 -12.70 -6.94
C GLY A 137 -20.51 -13.59 -5.90
N SER A 138 -20.26 -14.91 -5.90
CA SER A 138 -20.85 -15.82 -4.91
C SER A 138 -20.20 -15.66 -3.53
N SER A 139 -21.00 -15.70 -2.47
CA SER A 139 -20.53 -15.76 -1.07
C SER A 139 -20.04 -17.15 -0.66
N HIS A 140 -20.16 -18.18 -1.51
CA HIS A 140 -19.65 -19.53 -1.25
C HIS A 140 -18.15 -19.65 -1.60
N LEU A 141 -17.34 -18.72 -1.07
CA LEU A 141 -15.89 -18.79 -1.13
C LEU A 141 -15.37 -19.32 0.22
N ALA A 142 -14.60 -20.41 0.19
CA ALA A 142 -14.03 -21.05 1.37
C ALA A 142 -12.51 -21.12 1.26
N PHE A 143 -11.80 -21.00 2.37
CA PHE A 143 -10.36 -21.25 2.42
C PHE A 143 -10.11 -22.70 2.84
N GLU A 144 -9.63 -23.51 1.91
CA GLU A 144 -9.41 -24.94 2.09
C GLU A 144 -8.06 -25.32 1.49
N GLU A 145 -7.26 -26.09 2.24
CA GLU A 145 -5.98 -26.64 1.76
C GLU A 145 -4.96 -25.57 1.27
N GLY A 146 -5.01 -24.36 1.85
CA GLY A 146 -4.10 -23.27 1.45
C GLY A 146 -4.58 -22.47 0.24
N CYS A 147 -5.78 -22.73 -0.26
CA CYS A 147 -6.35 -22.02 -1.40
C CYS A 147 -7.74 -21.48 -1.07
N MET A 148 -8.06 -20.28 -1.57
CA MET A 148 -9.46 -19.84 -1.64
C MET A 148 -10.15 -20.59 -2.78
N LYS A 149 -11.22 -21.31 -2.48
CA LYS A 149 -12.01 -22.11 -3.43
C LYS A 149 -13.46 -21.62 -3.44
N CYS A 150 -14.02 -21.37 -4.62
CA CYS A 150 -15.44 -21.05 -4.76
C CYS A 150 -16.23 -22.30 -5.11
N HIS A 151 -17.16 -22.69 -4.24
CA HIS A 151 -18.02 -23.85 -4.43
C HIS A 151 -19.15 -23.61 -5.45
N THR A 152 -19.28 -22.38 -5.99
CA THR A 152 -20.29 -22.04 -7.01
C THR A 152 -19.73 -22.07 -8.43
N CYS A 153 -18.57 -21.47 -8.68
CA CYS A 153 -18.00 -21.36 -10.04
C CYS A 153 -16.73 -22.17 -10.26
N GLY A 154 -16.14 -22.73 -9.19
CA GLY A 154 -14.87 -23.47 -9.28
C GLY A 154 -13.61 -22.60 -9.26
N TYR A 155 -13.72 -21.28 -9.05
CA TYR A 155 -12.56 -20.40 -8.83
C TYR A 155 -11.65 -20.96 -7.74
N SER A 156 -10.33 -20.97 -7.97
CA SER A 156 -9.34 -21.37 -6.98
C SER A 156 -8.09 -20.47 -7.03
N ALA A 157 -7.64 -19.97 -5.88
CA ALA A 157 -6.41 -19.20 -5.75
C ALA A 157 -5.62 -19.59 -4.50
N CYS A 158 -4.43 -20.13 -4.70
CA CYS A 158 -3.52 -20.58 -3.64
C CYS A 158 -2.52 -19.48 -3.25
N GLY A 159 -2.13 -19.48 -1.98
CA GLY A 159 -1.15 -18.56 -1.38
C GLY A 159 0.25 -19.12 -1.38
#